data_AF-A0A2G9LYH5-F1
#
_entry.id   AF-A0A2G9LYH5-F1
#
_cell.length_a   1.000
_cell.length_b   1.000
_cell.length_c   1.000
_cell.angle_alpha   90.00
_cell.angle_beta   90.00
_cell.angle_gamma   90.00
#
_symmetry.space_group_name_H-M   'P 1'
#
loop_
_entity.id
_entity.type
_entity.pdbx_description
1 polymer ?
#
loop_
_entity_poly.entity_id
_entity_poly.type
_entity_poly.pdbx_seq_one_letter_code
_entity_poly.pdbx_strand_id
1 'polypeptide(L)'
;MIFVAFGIKSFLIPNGFINGGVTGISLLISFLTPITLDVLIFILNVPFFFLAKQQIGKQFTVKMVSGIFILVIILRLIEFPIITQDKLLVAIFGGFFIGTGIGLSARGGSMLDGTEILSIYLNKKIGLSMREIIFGLNIIIFSVATFFLEIETALY
;
A
#
# COMPACT_ATOMS: atom_id res chain seq x y z
N MET A 1 -2.66 -1.40 -12.01
CA MET A 1 -1.46 -0.70 -11.47
C MET A 1 -1.46 0.78 -11.76
N ILE A 2 -1.77 1.21 -13.00
CA ILE A 2 -1.84 2.65 -13.35
C ILE A 2 -2.74 3.45 -12.39
N PHE A 3 -3.95 2.96 -12.09
CA PHE A 3 -4.86 3.59 -11.11
C PHE A 3 -4.21 3.79 -9.73
N VAL A 4 -3.53 2.76 -9.21
CA VAL A 4 -2.83 2.85 -7.91
C VAL A 4 -1.68 3.86 -7.98
N ALA A 5 -0.87 3.80 -9.03
CA ALA A 5 0.25 4.71 -9.20
C ALA A 5 -0.20 6.17 -9.35
N PHE A 6 -1.29 6.41 -10.08
CA PHE A 6 -1.90 7.73 -10.24
C PHE A 6 -2.42 8.25 -8.89
N GLY A 7 -3.12 7.43 -8.12
CA GLY A 7 -3.58 7.77 -6.77
C GLY A 7 -2.42 8.15 -5.85
N ILE A 8 -1.36 7.33 -5.84
CA ILE A 8 -0.17 7.57 -5.01
C ILE A 8 0.55 8.86 -5.41
N LYS A 9 0.91 9.02 -6.68
CA LYS A 9 1.73 10.16 -7.14
C LYS A 9 0.99 11.48 -7.22
N SER A 10 -0.28 11.46 -7.60
CA SER A 10 -1.03 12.70 -7.89
C SER A 10 -1.72 13.26 -6.66
N PHE A 11 -1.95 12.42 -5.62
CA PHE A 11 -2.70 12.80 -4.42
C PHE A 11 -1.89 12.56 -3.15
N LEU A 12 -1.39 11.33 -2.90
CA LEU A 12 -0.79 11.00 -1.59
C LEU A 12 0.57 11.65 -1.38
N ILE A 13 1.53 11.39 -2.28
CA ILE A 13 2.92 11.89 -2.15
C ILE A 13 2.98 13.42 -2.01
N PRO A 14 2.32 14.23 -2.86
CA PRO A 14 2.44 15.69 -2.80
C PRO A 14 1.88 16.30 -1.51
N ASN A 15 0.98 15.59 -0.83
CA ASN A 15 0.28 16.07 0.35
C ASN A 15 0.74 15.40 1.65
N GLY A 16 1.79 14.57 1.60
CA GLY A 16 2.29 13.85 2.78
C GLY A 16 1.32 12.79 3.32
N PHE A 17 0.29 12.42 2.55
CA PHE A 17 -0.73 11.48 2.97
C PHE A 17 -0.20 10.04 2.99
N ILE A 18 -0.64 9.29 3.99
CA ILE A 18 -0.28 7.89 4.17
C ILE A 18 -1.49 7.00 3.87
N ASN A 19 -1.21 5.79 3.41
CA ASN A 19 -2.20 4.72 3.26
C ASN A 19 -1.97 3.63 4.32
N GLY A 20 -2.85 2.64 4.41
CA GLY A 20 -2.60 1.42 5.18
C GLY A 20 -1.55 0.48 4.55
N GLY A 21 -1.21 -0.55 5.32
CA GLY A 21 -0.43 -1.69 4.89
C GLY A 21 1.04 -1.40 4.48
N VAL A 22 1.62 -2.26 3.64
CA VAL A 22 3.05 -2.19 3.26
C VAL A 22 3.33 -0.91 2.47
N THR A 23 2.37 -0.48 1.65
CA THR A 23 2.48 0.78 0.90
C THR A 23 2.49 1.97 1.84
N GLY A 24 1.67 1.94 2.90
CA GLY A 24 1.68 2.93 3.97
C GLY A 24 3.03 3.06 4.67
N ILE A 25 3.58 1.93 5.09
CA ILE A 25 4.91 1.88 5.72
C ILE A 25 5.99 2.41 4.76
N SER A 26 5.88 2.06 3.47
CA SER A 26 6.81 2.55 2.45
C SER A 26 6.71 4.07 2.26
N LEU A 27 5.50 4.64 2.27
CA LEU A 27 5.28 6.09 2.22
C LEU A 27 5.89 6.78 3.44
N LEU A 28 5.60 6.27 4.64
CA LEU A 28 6.16 6.80 5.88
C LEU A 28 7.68 6.84 5.85
N ILE A 29 8.33 5.73 5.50
CA ILE A 29 9.79 5.67 5.43
C ILE A 29 10.33 6.58 4.32
N SER A 30 9.63 6.72 3.20
CA SER A 30 10.04 7.62 2.11
C SER A 30 9.95 9.10 2.47
N PHE A 31 9.10 9.48 3.43
CA PHE A 31 9.04 10.85 3.94
C PHE A 31 10.13 11.14 4.98
N LEU A 32 10.60 10.11 5.69
CA LEU A 32 11.61 10.24 6.74
C LEU A 32 13.05 9.98 6.24
N THR A 33 13.21 9.38 5.07
CA THR A 33 14.51 8.96 4.53
C THR A 33 14.65 9.35 3.06
N PRO A 34 15.88 9.45 2.52
CA PRO A 34 16.09 9.74 1.10
C PRO A 34 15.79 8.55 0.17
N ILE A 35 15.28 7.43 0.70
CA ILE A 35 14.99 6.23 -0.08
C ILE A 35 13.68 6.44 -0.83
N THR A 36 13.69 6.18 -2.14
CA THR A 36 12.53 6.39 -2.99
C THR A 36 11.43 5.35 -2.74
N LEU A 37 10.17 5.79 -2.84
CA LEU A 37 9.00 4.97 -2.52
C LEU A 37 8.94 3.66 -3.31
N ASP A 38 9.30 3.71 -4.60
CA ASP A 38 9.33 2.56 -5.51
C ASP A 38 10.27 1.45 -5.00
N VAL A 39 11.44 1.82 -4.48
CA VAL A 39 12.39 0.88 -3.88
C VAL A 39 11.84 0.27 -2.60
N LEU A 40 11.25 1.10 -1.73
CA LEU A 40 10.67 0.65 -0.45
C LEU A 40 9.51 -0.31 -0.66
N ILE A 41 8.60 0.01 -1.58
CA ILE A 41 7.46 -0.88 -1.92
C ILE A 41 7.99 -2.24 -2.37
N PHE A 42 9.02 -2.30 -3.22
CA PHE A 42 9.55 -3.58 -3.67
C PHE A 42 10.18 -4.36 -2.51
N ILE A 43 11.13 -3.75 -1.79
CA ILE A 43 11.92 -4.41 -0.74
C ILE A 43 11.02 -4.88 0.40
N LEU A 44 10.10 -4.03 0.89
CA LEU A 44 9.22 -4.39 2.00
C LEU A 44 8.20 -5.46 1.59
N ASN A 45 7.87 -5.60 0.31
CA ASN A 45 7.00 -6.68 -0.17
C ASN A 45 7.70 -8.04 -0.36
N VAL A 46 9.04 -8.07 -0.46
CA VAL A 46 9.82 -9.31 -0.61
C VAL A 46 9.45 -10.40 0.42
N PRO A 47 9.43 -10.14 1.75
CA PRO A 47 9.04 -11.17 2.73
C PRO A 47 7.62 -11.72 2.49
N PHE A 48 6.70 -10.88 2.03
CA PHE A 48 5.32 -11.29 1.76
C PHE A 48 5.19 -12.13 0.49
N PHE A 49 6.11 -12.02 -0.48
CA PHE A 49 6.16 -12.94 -1.62
C PHE A 49 6.43 -14.38 -1.18
N PHE A 50 7.34 -14.57 -0.23
CA PHE A 50 7.61 -15.89 0.35
C PHE A 50 6.40 -16.42 1.12
N LEU A 51 5.76 -15.57 1.93
CA LEU A 51 4.53 -15.94 2.63
C LEU A 51 3.40 -16.28 1.66
N ALA A 52 3.20 -15.50 0.59
CA ALA A 52 2.15 -15.75 -0.40
C ALA A 52 2.33 -17.11 -1.09
N LYS A 53 3.59 -17.49 -1.39
CA LYS A 53 3.91 -18.78 -1.98
C LYS A 53 3.52 -19.94 -1.06
N GLN A 54 3.73 -19.79 0.24
CA GLN A 54 3.41 -20.81 1.24
C GLN A 54 1.91 -20.84 1.58
N GLN A 55 1.24 -19.68 1.61
CA GLN A 55 -0.14 -19.59 2.10
C GLN A 55 -1.21 -19.78 1.02
N ILE A 56 -0.95 -19.34 -0.22
CA ILE A 56 -1.93 -19.35 -1.32
C ILE A 56 -1.43 -20.20 -2.48
N GLY A 57 -0.17 -20.01 -2.89
CA GLY A 57 0.47 -20.85 -3.90
C GLY A 57 1.20 -20.06 -4.99
N LYS A 58 1.98 -20.79 -5.79
CA LYS A 58 2.94 -20.22 -6.76
C LYS A 58 2.29 -19.32 -7.81
N GLN A 59 1.14 -19.71 -8.36
CA GLN A 59 0.47 -18.94 -9.42
C GLN A 59 0.04 -17.56 -8.92
N PHE A 60 -0.52 -17.50 -7.71
CA PHE A 60 -0.89 -16.24 -7.07
C PHE A 60 0.34 -15.37 -6.80
N THR A 61 1.42 -15.95 -6.26
CA THR A 61 2.66 -15.21 -6.00
C THR A 61 3.24 -14.57 -7.25
N VAL A 62 3.23 -15.26 -8.40
CA VAL A 62 3.73 -14.69 -9.66
C VAL A 62 2.89 -13.47 -10.07
N LYS A 63 1.56 -13.53 -9.92
CA LYS A 63 0.68 -12.39 -10.19
C LYS A 63 0.94 -11.22 -9.23
N MET A 64 1.12 -11.50 -7.93
CA MET A 64 1.47 -10.49 -6.91
C MET A 64 2.80 -9.81 -7.22
N VAL A 65 3.85 -10.59 -7.46
CA VAL A 65 5.19 -10.07 -7.77
C VAL A 65 5.16 -9.24 -9.04
N SER A 66 4.52 -9.73 -10.12
CA SER A 66 4.41 -8.97 -11.36
C SER A 66 3.59 -7.69 -11.19
N GLY A 67 2.49 -7.71 -10.43
CA GLY A 67 1.70 -6.54 -10.11
C GLY A 67 2.50 -5.46 -9.37
N ILE A 68 3.24 -5.86 -8.33
CA ILE A 68 4.10 -4.94 -7.56
C ILE A 68 5.26 -4.44 -8.42
N PHE A 69 5.88 -5.30 -9.20
CA PHE A 69 6.97 -4.92 -10.10
C PHE A 69 6.51 -3.88 -11.14
N ILE A 70 5.36 -4.09 -11.76
CA ILE A 70 4.74 -3.12 -12.67
C ILE A 70 4.42 -1.81 -11.94
N LEU A 71 3.87 -1.87 -10.72
CA LEU A 71 3.59 -0.69 -9.92
C LEU A 71 4.87 0.14 -9.69
N VAL A 72 5.95 -0.50 -9.26
CA VAL A 72 7.26 0.13 -8.99
C VAL A 72 7.83 0.77 -10.26
N ILE A 73 7.75 0.08 -11.41
CA ILE A 73 8.20 0.64 -12.70
C ILE A 73 7.39 1.89 -13.06
N ILE A 74 6.05 1.85 -12.93
CA ILE A 74 5.20 3.01 -13.22
C ILE A 74 5.54 4.16 -12.27
N LEU A 75 5.71 3.88 -10.97
CA LEU A 75 6.11 4.89 -9.99
C LEU A 75 7.50 5.46 -10.28
N ARG A 76 8.41 4.71 -10.93
CA ARG A 76 9.72 5.23 -11.29
C ARG A 76 9.71 6.05 -12.58
N LEU A 77 9.03 5.57 -13.62
CA LEU A 77 9.17 6.09 -14.99
C LEU A 77 8.09 7.09 -15.38
N ILE A 78 6.89 7.00 -14.82
CA ILE A 78 5.76 7.82 -15.25
C ILE A 78 5.56 8.96 -14.24
N GLU A 79 5.69 10.18 -14.72
CA GLU A 79 5.31 11.37 -13.97
C GLU A 79 3.80 11.61 -14.12
N PHE A 80 3.15 11.93 -13.00
CA PHE A 80 1.75 12.30 -12.99
C PHE A 80 1.62 13.73 -12.45
N PRO A 81 0.69 14.54 -13.00
CA PRO A 81 0.48 15.88 -12.51
C PRO A 81 -0.11 15.85 -11.09
N ILE A 82 0.26 16.85 -10.29
CA ILE A 82 -0.38 17.10 -8.99
C ILE A 82 -1.77 17.66 -9.28
N ILE A 83 -2.82 16.95 -8.87
CA ILE A 83 -4.20 17.32 -9.22
C ILE A 83 -4.75 18.37 -8.25
N THR A 84 -4.51 18.19 -6.95
CA THR A 84 -5.02 19.08 -5.90
C THR A 84 -4.19 18.97 -4.63
N GLN A 85 -4.23 20.02 -3.82
CA GLN A 85 -3.64 20.08 -2.48
C GLN A 85 -4.70 20.16 -1.37
N ASP A 86 -5.97 20.19 -1.74
CA ASP A 86 -7.07 20.14 -0.78
C ASP A 86 -7.12 18.76 -0.12
N LYS A 87 -6.90 18.72 1.21
CA LYS A 87 -6.79 17.48 1.98
C LYS A 87 -8.01 16.56 1.83
N LEU A 88 -9.22 17.13 1.74
CA LEU A 88 -10.45 16.36 1.61
C LEU A 88 -10.58 15.76 0.20
N LEU A 89 -10.27 16.52 -0.85
CA LEU A 89 -10.25 15.99 -2.22
C LEU A 89 -9.16 14.92 -2.39
N VAL A 90 -7.99 15.12 -1.77
CA VAL A 90 -6.89 14.15 -1.74
C VAL A 90 -7.34 12.83 -1.11
N ALA A 91 -7.99 12.87 0.05
CA ALA A 91 -8.49 11.67 0.72
C ALA A 91 -9.51 10.91 -0.14
N ILE A 92 -10.50 11.63 -0.69
CA ILE A 92 -11.57 11.03 -1.48
C ILE A 92 -11.05 10.44 -2.79
N PHE A 93 -10.35 11.25 -3.60
CA PHE A 93 -9.91 10.81 -4.93
C PHE A 93 -8.68 9.90 -4.84
N GLY A 94 -7.74 10.17 -3.94
CA GLY A 94 -6.62 9.27 -3.65
C GLY A 94 -7.13 7.88 -3.24
N GLY A 95 -8.07 7.83 -2.29
CA GLY A 95 -8.74 6.59 -1.87
C GLY A 95 -9.49 5.91 -3.02
N PHE A 96 -10.23 6.66 -3.83
CA PHE A 96 -10.95 6.12 -4.99
C PHE A 96 -10.03 5.46 -6.02
N PHE A 97 -8.95 6.14 -6.45
CA PHE A 97 -8.03 5.62 -7.45
C PHE A 97 -7.22 4.43 -6.94
N ILE A 98 -6.72 4.51 -5.70
CA ILE A 98 -6.00 3.41 -5.06
C ILE A 98 -6.94 2.21 -4.85
N GLY A 99 -8.11 2.43 -4.25
CA GLY A 99 -9.11 1.39 -3.98
C GLY A 99 -9.59 0.70 -5.25
N THR A 100 -9.85 1.46 -6.33
CA THR A 100 -10.20 0.91 -7.65
C THR A 100 -9.06 0.05 -8.20
N GLY A 101 -7.82 0.52 -8.11
CA GLY A 101 -6.66 -0.22 -8.58
C GLY A 101 -6.41 -1.52 -7.80
N ILE A 102 -6.58 -1.50 -6.48
CA ILE A 102 -6.52 -2.68 -5.61
C ILE A 102 -7.66 -3.64 -5.93
N GLY A 103 -8.89 -3.15 -6.04
CA GLY A 103 -10.06 -3.97 -6.37
C GLY A 103 -9.93 -4.67 -7.72
N LEU A 104 -9.45 -3.97 -8.75
CA LEU A 104 -9.16 -4.57 -10.06
C LEU A 104 -8.05 -5.62 -9.99
N SER A 105 -7.00 -5.38 -9.18
CA SER A 105 -5.95 -6.37 -8.94
C SER A 105 -6.50 -7.63 -8.28
N ALA A 106 -7.31 -7.46 -7.23
CA ALA A 106 -7.93 -8.55 -6.49
C ALA A 106 -8.82 -9.41 -7.41
N ARG A 107 -9.61 -8.76 -8.29
CA ARG A 107 -10.40 -9.45 -9.33
C ARG A 107 -9.53 -10.24 -10.31
N GLY A 108 -8.30 -9.80 -10.59
CA GLY A 108 -7.30 -10.53 -11.38
C GLY A 108 -6.63 -11.70 -10.65
N GLY A 109 -6.95 -11.90 -9.36
CA GLY A 109 -6.33 -12.90 -8.50
C GLY A 109 -4.93 -12.50 -8.03
N SER A 110 -4.73 -11.22 -7.72
CA SER A 110 -3.48 -10.66 -7.21
C SER A 110 -3.75 -9.67 -6.08
N MET A 111 -2.92 -9.66 -5.05
CA MET A 111 -2.94 -8.64 -4.01
C MET A 111 -1.79 -7.68 -4.19
N LEU A 112 -1.99 -6.41 -3.84
CA LEU A 112 -0.96 -5.37 -3.91
C LEU A 112 -0.35 -5.05 -2.55
N ASP A 113 -0.99 -5.49 -1.48
CA ASP A 113 -0.53 -5.24 -0.13
C ASP A 113 -0.11 -6.54 0.54
N GLY A 114 1.16 -6.62 0.93
CA GLY A 114 1.69 -7.75 1.69
C GLY A 114 1.01 -7.95 3.05
N THR A 115 0.43 -6.91 3.65
CA THR A 115 -0.32 -7.04 4.92
C THR A 115 -1.58 -7.89 4.76
N GLU A 116 -2.16 -7.97 3.57
CA GLU A 116 -3.29 -8.85 3.31
C GLU A 116 -2.84 -10.33 3.38
N ILE A 117 -1.67 -10.66 2.83
CA ILE A 117 -1.06 -11.99 2.95
C ILE A 117 -0.68 -12.32 4.39
N LEU A 118 -0.16 -11.33 5.13
CA LEU A 118 0.11 -11.48 6.55
C LEU A 118 -1.17 -11.77 7.33
N SER A 119 -2.27 -11.10 6.99
CA SER A 119 -3.56 -11.34 7.63
C SER A 119 -4.07 -12.75 7.40
N ILE A 120 -3.86 -13.32 6.20
CA ILE A 120 -4.19 -14.72 5.89
C ILE A 120 -3.36 -15.68 6.74
N TYR A 121 -2.06 -15.40 6.86
CA TYR A 121 -1.16 -16.21 7.69
C TYR A 121 -1.55 -16.18 9.17
N LEU A 122 -1.85 -14.99 9.69
CA LEU A 122 -2.21 -14.79 11.10
C LEU A 122 -3.62 -15.31 11.41
N ASN A 123 -4.59 -15.15 10.51
CA ASN A 123 -5.95 -15.66 10.69
C ASN A 123 -5.95 -17.16 11.06
N LYS A 124 -5.07 -17.96 10.44
CA LYS A 124 -4.90 -19.39 10.74
C LYS A 124 -4.31 -19.69 12.13
N LYS A 125 -3.68 -18.71 12.78
CA LYS A 125 -2.98 -18.86 14.07
C LYS A 125 -3.75 -18.29 15.26
N ILE A 126 -4.38 -17.12 15.08
CA ILE A 126 -4.97 -16.35 16.19
C ILE A 126 -6.50 -16.32 16.17
N GLY A 127 -7.15 -16.98 15.20
CA GLY A 127 -8.61 -17.12 15.15
C GLY A 127 -9.40 -15.84 14.82
N LEU A 128 -8.73 -14.68 14.80
CA LEU A 128 -9.31 -13.40 14.35
C LEU A 128 -9.52 -13.40 12.84
N SER A 129 -10.57 -12.74 12.37
CA SER A 129 -10.84 -12.56 10.94
C SER A 129 -9.75 -11.71 10.27
N MET A 130 -9.55 -11.91 8.97
CA MET A 130 -8.58 -11.11 8.20
C MET A 130 -8.83 -9.61 8.32
N ARG A 131 -10.11 -9.19 8.37
CA ARG A 131 -10.50 -7.78 8.52
C ARG A 131 -10.04 -7.20 9.85
N GLU A 132 -10.25 -7.92 10.96
CA GLU A 132 -9.80 -7.47 12.28
C GLU A 132 -8.28 -7.35 12.35
N ILE A 133 -7.55 -8.29 11.71
CA ILE A 133 -6.10 -8.27 11.67
C ILE A 133 -5.60 -7.08 10.86
N ILE A 134 -6.15 -6.85 9.66
CA ILE A 134 -5.79 -5.70 8.81
C ILE A 134 -6.11 -4.39 9.53
N PHE A 135 -7.27 -4.30 10.19
CA PHE A 135 -7.65 -3.13 10.95
C PHE A 135 -6.66 -2.85 12.10
N GLY A 136 -6.30 -3.87 12.87
CA GLY A 136 -5.31 -3.74 13.94
C GLY A 136 -3.92 -3.34 13.42
N LEU A 137 -3.46 -3.94 12.31
CA LEU A 137 -2.20 -3.56 11.66
C LEU A 137 -2.22 -2.09 11.22
N ASN A 138 -3.31 -1.64 10.60
CA ASN A 138 -3.46 -0.26 10.18
C ASN A 138 -3.47 0.69 11.38
N ILE A 139 -4.16 0.37 12.48
CA ILE A 139 -4.09 1.17 13.72
C ILE A 139 -2.64 1.36 14.14
N ILE A 140 -1.83 0.29 14.15
CA ILE A 140 -0.42 0.38 14.54
C ILE A 140 0.34 1.30 13.57
N ILE A 141 0.16 1.11 12.26
CA ILE A 141 0.82 1.91 11.22
C ILE A 141 0.47 3.40 11.37
N PHE A 142 -0.82 3.74 11.46
CA PHE A 142 -1.27 5.12 11.63
C PHE A 142 -0.87 5.71 12.98
N SER A 143 -0.88 4.92 14.05
CA SER A 143 -0.38 5.38 15.36
C SER A 143 1.09 5.78 15.29
N VAL A 144 1.93 4.95 14.65
CA VAL A 144 3.34 5.26 14.41
C VAL A 144 3.47 6.48 13.49
N ALA A 145 2.66 6.58 12.43
CA ALA A 145 2.63 7.74 11.55
C ALA A 145 2.37 9.04 12.30
N THR A 146 1.40 9.07 13.22
CA THR A 146 1.08 10.25 14.03
C THR A 146 2.24 10.72 14.92
N PHE A 147 3.17 9.84 15.32
CA PHE A 147 4.36 10.26 16.06
C PHE A 147 5.43 10.92 15.18
N PHE A 148 5.49 10.56 13.90
CA PHE A 148 6.51 11.02 12.96
C PHE A 148 6.03 12.09 11.98
N LEU A 149 4.73 12.17 11.74
CA LEU A 149 4.06 13.16 10.89
C LEU A 149 3.11 14.02 11.73
N GLU A 150 2.73 15.18 11.19
CA GLU A 150 1.71 16.03 11.79
C GLU A 150 0.38 15.26 11.94
N ILE A 151 -0.24 15.36 13.12
CA ILE A 151 -1.47 14.66 13.52
C ILE A 151 -2.58 14.84 12.47
N GLU A 152 -2.68 16.01 11.85
CA GLU A 152 -3.71 16.27 10.83
C GLU A 152 -3.62 15.33 9.64
N THR A 153 -2.41 15.02 9.17
CA THR A 153 -2.23 14.19 7.96
C THR A 153 -2.48 12.71 8.23
N ALA A 154 -2.38 12.29 9.49
CA ALA A 154 -2.68 10.91 9.91
C ALA A 154 -4.18 10.67 10.21
N LEU A 155 -4.96 11.73 10.40
CA LEU A 155 -6.41 11.65 10.71
C LEU A 155 -7.31 11.55 9.47
N TYR A 156 -6.79 11.86 8.28
CA TYR A 156 -7.50 11.72 7.00
C TYR A 156 -7.15 10.39 6.32
#